data_AF-A0A1Y1Z0A9-F1
#
_entry.id   AF-A0A1Y1Z0A9-F1
#
_cell.length_a   1.000
_cell.length_b   1.000
_cell.length_c   1.000
_cell.angle_alpha   90.00
_cell.angle_beta   90.00
_cell.angle_gamma   90.00
#
_symmetry.space_group_name_H-M   'P 1'
#
loop_
_entity.id
_entity.type
_entity.pdbx_description
1 polymer ?
#
loop_
_entity_poly.entity_id
_entity_poly.type
_entity_poly.pdbx_seq_one_letter_code
_entity_poly.pdbx_strand_id
1 'polypeptide(L)'
;MADEIKQQEGPRMTKLRVLLEKALSKTLKNCSYDKVAQCFSQLAQDSPEALQSAVDQVVDFLKTRINEEFETIVEKRDLINKLNSLDELIASAKKMNQKEAVSLQRPAPEIAILSKTVVSKREEMERLKAQLLEVQQENSGLMEDLKAKNKAMESNKKEVMGMLQEIDQAMSLASNVQPQTLSNMVDDLMVETNPNLVV
;
A
#
# COMPACT_ATOMS: atom_id res chain seq x y z
N MET A 1 18.02 -8.81 -23.34
CA MET A 1 19.20 -8.03 -22.92
C MET A 1 18.89 -7.50 -21.54
N ALA A 2 19.45 -8.14 -20.52
CA ALA A 2 19.29 -7.67 -19.14
C ALA A 2 20.28 -6.52 -18.96
N ASP A 3 19.77 -5.33 -18.64
CA ASP A 3 20.60 -4.21 -18.23
C ASP A 3 21.43 -4.62 -17.02
N GLU A 4 22.74 -4.73 -17.22
CA GLU A 4 23.73 -4.75 -16.15
C GLU A 4 23.68 -3.38 -15.46
N ILE A 5 22.77 -3.22 -14.51
CA ILE A 5 22.90 -2.17 -13.51
C ILE A 5 24.14 -2.55 -12.69
N LYS A 6 25.31 -2.02 -13.09
CA LYS A 6 26.50 -2.02 -12.25
C LYS A 6 26.12 -1.28 -10.96
N GLN A 7 25.75 -2.04 -9.95
CA GLN A 7 25.38 -1.53 -8.64
C GLN A 7 26.54 -0.70 -8.11
N GLN A 8 26.25 0.54 -7.72
CA GLN A 8 27.26 1.45 -7.22
C GLN A 8 27.89 0.84 -5.95
N GLU A 9 29.21 0.69 -5.97
CA GLU A 9 29.93 0.12 -4.83
C GLU A 9 29.83 1.07 -3.63
N GLY A 10 29.29 0.56 -2.51
CA GLY A 10 29.27 1.28 -1.25
C GLY A 10 30.65 1.37 -0.60
N PRO A 11 30.80 2.24 0.41
CA PRO A 11 32.09 2.51 1.06
C PRO A 11 32.71 1.26 1.70
N ARG A 12 31.90 0.29 2.12
CA ARG A 12 32.37 -0.96 2.70
C ARG A 12 32.90 -1.94 1.66
N MET A 13 32.28 -2.01 0.48
CA MET A 13 32.77 -2.83 -0.62
C MET A 13 34.12 -2.30 -1.12
N THR A 14 34.25 -0.99 -1.30
CA THR A 14 35.54 -0.36 -1.66
C THR A 14 36.64 -0.69 -0.65
N LYS A 15 36.33 -0.61 0.66
CA LYS A 15 37.28 -0.99 1.72
C LYS A 15 37.66 -2.47 1.67
N LEU A 16 36.74 -3.36 1.34
CA LEU A 16 37.02 -4.79 1.19
C LEU A 16 38.00 -5.03 0.04
N ARG A 17 37.81 -4.37 -1.11
CA ARG A 17 38.74 -4.44 -2.25
C ARG A 17 40.14 -3.93 -1.88
N VAL A 18 40.22 -2.78 -1.22
CA VAL A 18 41.51 -2.21 -0.76
C VAL A 18 42.20 -3.15 0.24
N LEU A 19 41.44 -3.79 1.13
CA LEU A 19 41.99 -4.76 2.09
C LEU A 19 42.54 -5.99 1.36
N LEU A 20 41.82 -6.52 0.36
CA LEU A 20 42.26 -7.64 -0.44
C LEU A 20 43.57 -7.30 -1.18
N GLU A 21 43.62 -6.16 -1.87
CA GLU A 21 44.81 -5.72 -2.59
C GLU A 21 46.02 -5.58 -1.67
N LYS A 22 45.81 -5.01 -0.47
CA LYS A 22 46.86 -4.89 0.54
C LYS A 22 47.32 -6.24 1.07
N ALA A 23 46.40 -7.17 1.32
CA ALA A 23 46.72 -8.52 1.78
C ALA A 23 47.49 -9.29 0.71
N LEU A 24 47.00 -9.27 -0.52
CA LEU A 24 47.62 -9.90 -1.68
C LEU A 24 49.05 -9.37 -1.90
N SER A 25 49.22 -8.05 -1.89
CA SER A 25 50.53 -7.41 -2.03
C SER A 25 51.50 -7.83 -0.92
N LYS A 26 51.01 -7.99 0.32
CA LYS A 26 51.85 -8.42 1.45
C LYS A 26 52.23 -9.89 1.34
N THR A 27 51.33 -10.75 0.88
CA THR A 27 51.59 -12.18 0.65
C THR A 27 52.60 -12.38 -0.49
N LEU A 28 52.39 -11.69 -1.62
CA LEU A 28 53.28 -11.80 -2.79
C LEU A 28 54.69 -11.25 -2.53
N LYS A 29 54.83 -10.21 -1.69
CA LYS A 29 56.15 -9.76 -1.20
C LYS A 29 56.93 -10.85 -0.47
N ASN A 30 56.26 -11.84 0.10
CA ASN A 30 56.90 -12.96 0.77
C ASN A 30 57.39 -14.04 -0.22
N CYS A 31 56.89 -14.02 -1.45
CA CYS A 31 57.35 -14.85 -2.58
C CYS A 31 58.42 -14.11 -3.40
N SER A 32 59.29 -13.33 -2.76
CA SER A 32 60.34 -12.58 -3.45
C SER A 32 61.44 -13.51 -3.96
N TYR A 33 62.09 -13.08 -5.05
CA TYR A 33 63.22 -13.80 -5.65
C TYR A 33 64.28 -14.21 -4.62
N ASP A 34 64.68 -13.32 -3.71
CA ASP A 34 65.69 -13.61 -2.68
C ASP A 34 65.33 -14.81 -1.80
N LYS A 35 64.04 -14.94 -1.44
CA LYS A 35 63.58 -16.04 -0.58
C LYS A 35 63.49 -17.35 -1.36
N VAL A 36 63.10 -17.28 -2.63
CA VAL A 36 63.05 -18.45 -3.50
C VAL A 36 64.48 -18.92 -3.84
N ALA A 37 65.40 -17.99 -4.11
CA ALA A 37 66.81 -18.30 -4.36
C ALA A 37 67.50 -18.94 -3.14
N GLN A 38 67.14 -18.55 -1.91
CA GLN A 38 67.61 -19.22 -0.70
C GLN A 38 67.13 -20.68 -0.60
N CYS A 39 65.89 -20.97 -1.03
CA CYS A 39 65.35 -22.33 -1.03
C CYS A 39 65.87 -23.19 -2.21
N PHE A 40 66.25 -22.56 -3.32
CA PHE A 40 66.71 -23.21 -4.55
C PHE A 40 68.10 -22.71 -4.98
N SER A 41 69.06 -22.82 -4.06
CA SER A 41 70.41 -22.24 -4.22
C SER A 41 71.21 -22.80 -5.40
N GLN A 42 71.07 -24.09 -5.71
CA GLN A 42 71.70 -24.70 -6.89
C GLN A 42 71.12 -24.12 -8.20
N LEU A 43 69.80 -24.04 -8.30
CA LEU A 43 69.12 -23.52 -9.49
C LEU A 43 69.36 -22.02 -9.69
N ALA A 44 69.51 -21.27 -8.60
CA ALA A 44 69.86 -19.85 -8.64
C ALA A 44 71.29 -19.61 -9.17
N GLN A 45 72.19 -20.58 -9.02
CA GLN A 45 73.56 -20.52 -9.58
C GLN A 45 73.59 -20.96 -11.05
N ASP A 46 72.84 -22.01 -11.39
CA ASP A 46 72.85 -22.59 -12.74
C ASP A 46 72.07 -21.74 -13.76
N SER A 47 70.95 -21.12 -13.37
CA SER A 47 70.07 -20.37 -14.28
C SER A 47 69.21 -19.32 -13.54
N PRO A 48 69.79 -18.17 -13.15
CA PRO A 48 69.08 -17.13 -12.41
C PRO A 48 67.92 -16.51 -13.22
N GLU A 49 68.07 -16.35 -14.54
CA GLU A 49 67.00 -15.81 -15.41
C GLU A 49 65.76 -16.72 -15.46
N ALA A 50 65.97 -18.04 -15.54
CA ALA A 50 64.87 -19.00 -15.55
C ALA A 50 64.13 -19.01 -14.20
N LEU A 51 64.87 -18.91 -13.09
CA LEU A 51 64.28 -18.83 -11.76
C LEU A 51 63.48 -17.54 -11.58
N GLN A 52 64.01 -16.40 -12.03
CA GLN A 52 63.30 -15.12 -11.98
C GLN A 52 62.01 -15.16 -12.80
N SER A 53 62.08 -15.65 -14.03
CA SER A 53 60.88 -15.78 -14.88
C SER A 53 59.83 -16.70 -14.26
N ALA A 54 60.24 -17.81 -13.63
CA ALA A 54 59.31 -18.71 -12.95
C ALA A 54 58.63 -18.03 -11.74
N VAL A 55 59.38 -17.27 -10.95
CA VAL A 55 58.83 -16.52 -9.80
C VAL A 55 57.83 -15.47 -10.27
N ASP A 56 58.18 -14.69 -11.30
CA ASP A 56 57.30 -13.66 -11.85
C ASP A 56 56.01 -14.27 -12.41
N GLN A 57 56.10 -15.38 -13.15
CA GLN A 57 54.93 -16.13 -13.64
C GLN A 57 54.02 -16.61 -12.51
N VAL A 58 54.59 -17.14 -11.42
CA VAL A 58 53.81 -17.61 -10.26
C VAL A 58 53.13 -16.43 -9.57
N VAL A 59 53.83 -15.31 -9.39
CA VAL A 59 53.29 -14.10 -8.77
C VAL A 59 52.13 -13.54 -9.60
N ASP A 60 52.31 -13.43 -10.91
CA ASP A 60 51.28 -12.91 -11.83
C ASP A 60 50.09 -13.85 -11.95
N PHE A 61 50.32 -15.17 -12.01
CA PHE A 61 49.27 -16.18 -12.01
C PHE A 61 48.43 -16.09 -10.73
N LEU A 62 49.07 -16.07 -9.56
CA LEU A 62 48.39 -15.95 -8.27
C LEU A 62 47.58 -14.65 -8.19
N LYS A 63 48.17 -13.53 -8.61
CA LYS A 63 47.51 -12.23 -8.60
C LYS A 63 46.26 -12.22 -9.49
N THR A 64 46.37 -12.72 -10.71
CA THR A 64 45.26 -12.78 -11.67
C THR A 64 44.17 -13.72 -11.16
N ARG A 65 44.53 -14.95 -10.78
CA ARG A 65 43.58 -15.97 -10.33
C ARG A 65 42.82 -15.53 -9.08
N ILE A 66 43.49 -14.91 -8.11
CA ILE A 66 42.83 -14.47 -6.87
C ILE A 66 41.84 -13.34 -7.15
N ASN A 67 42.16 -12.40 -8.05
CA ASN A 67 41.23 -11.34 -8.42
C ASN A 67 40.00 -11.90 -9.16
N GLU A 68 40.20 -12.83 -10.10
CA GLU A 68 39.10 -13.48 -10.82
C GLU A 68 38.16 -14.27 -9.88
N GLU A 69 38.74 -15.06 -8.96
CA GLU A 69 37.97 -15.79 -7.96
C GLU A 69 37.26 -14.84 -6.99
N PHE A 70 37.88 -13.70 -6.66
CA PHE A 70 37.25 -12.69 -5.82
C PHE A 70 36.03 -12.08 -6.50
N GLU A 71 36.12 -11.63 -7.76
CA GLU A 71 34.96 -11.14 -8.50
C GLU A 71 33.87 -12.20 -8.59
N THR A 72 34.25 -13.45 -8.87
CA THR A 72 33.33 -14.59 -8.91
C THR A 72 32.58 -14.76 -7.57
N ILE A 73 33.26 -14.60 -6.44
CA ILE A 73 32.64 -14.66 -5.10
C ILE A 73 31.72 -13.46 -4.88
N VAL A 74 32.14 -12.26 -5.28
CA VAL A 74 31.35 -11.02 -5.16
C VAL A 74 30.01 -11.18 -5.89
N GLU A 75 30.04 -11.70 -7.11
CA GLU A 75 28.84 -11.96 -7.92
C GLU A 75 27.98 -13.09 -7.31
N LYS A 76 28.57 -14.26 -7.05
CA LYS A 76 27.82 -15.44 -6.53
C LYS A 76 27.12 -15.18 -5.20
N ARG A 77 27.70 -14.33 -4.36
CA ARG A 77 27.16 -14.03 -3.03
C ARG A 77 26.38 -12.73 -3.00
N ASP A 78 26.30 -12.00 -4.11
CA ASP A 78 25.65 -10.69 -4.19
C ASP A 78 26.17 -9.73 -3.10
N LEU A 79 27.49 -9.65 -2.98
CA LEU A 79 28.14 -8.94 -1.87
C LEU A 79 27.89 -7.43 -1.93
N ILE A 80 27.82 -6.84 -3.13
CA ILE A 80 27.61 -5.40 -3.30
C ILE A 80 26.28 -5.00 -2.65
N ASN A 81 25.19 -5.67 -3.01
CA ASN A 81 23.87 -5.41 -2.44
C ASN A 81 23.84 -5.64 -0.94
N LYS A 82 24.38 -6.76 -0.46
CA LYS A 82 24.37 -7.08 0.98
C LYS A 82 25.13 -6.05 1.82
N LEU A 83 26.29 -5.59 1.33
CA LEU A 83 27.09 -4.60 2.03
C LEU A 83 26.45 -3.20 1.95
N ASN A 84 25.83 -2.85 0.82
CA ASN A 84 25.06 -1.62 0.67
C ASN A 84 23.84 -1.58 1.60
N SER A 85 23.03 -2.64 1.62
CA SER A 85 21.90 -2.76 2.55
C SER A 85 22.35 -2.70 4.01
N LEU A 86 23.51 -3.26 4.35
CA LEU A 86 24.07 -3.14 5.70
C LEU A 86 24.44 -1.69 6.03
N ASP A 87 25.07 -0.96 5.11
CA ASP A 87 25.42 0.44 5.33
C ASP A 87 24.16 1.33 5.46
N GLU A 88 23.09 1.06 4.72
CA GLU A 88 21.77 1.69 4.87
C GLU A 88 21.13 1.40 6.24
N LEU A 89 21.17 0.14 6.69
CA LEU A 89 20.68 -0.26 8.00
C LEU A 89 21.44 0.44 9.12
N ILE A 90 22.77 0.53 9.02
CA ILE A 90 23.61 1.25 9.99
C ILE A 90 23.28 2.75 10.00
N ALA A 91 23.11 3.36 8.83
CA ALA A 91 22.74 4.77 8.73
C ALA A 91 21.37 5.05 9.36
N SER A 92 20.40 4.15 9.13
CA SER A 92 19.05 4.23 9.70
C SER A 92 19.07 4.06 11.22
N ALA A 93 19.81 3.08 11.72
CA ALA A 93 19.98 2.85 13.16
C ALA A 93 20.65 4.04 13.86
N LYS A 94 21.68 4.65 13.24
CA LYS A 94 22.34 5.86 13.78
C LYS A 94 21.38 7.04 13.89
N LYS A 95 20.46 7.20 12.94
CA LYS A 95 19.44 8.28 13.00
C LYS A 95 18.43 8.04 14.13
N MET A 96 18.09 6.79 14.41
CA MET A 96 17.08 6.45 15.42
C MET A 96 17.54 6.64 16.87
N ASN A 97 18.85 6.81 17.15
CA ASN A 97 19.41 7.01 18.50
C ASN A 97 18.91 6.00 19.56
N GLN A 98 18.40 4.84 19.14
CA GLN A 98 17.90 3.81 20.03
C GLN A 98 19.10 3.07 20.63
N LYS A 99 19.35 3.32 21.92
CA LYS A 99 20.33 2.59 22.75
C LYS A 99 19.75 1.29 23.33
N GLU A 100 18.56 0.87 22.89
CA GLU A 100 17.96 -0.36 23.38
C GLU A 100 18.76 -1.55 22.87
N ALA A 101 19.14 -2.41 23.81
CA ALA A 101 19.86 -3.63 23.52
C ALA A 101 18.98 -4.54 22.66
N VAL A 102 19.21 -4.51 21.34
CA VAL A 102 18.61 -5.46 20.41
C VAL A 102 19.08 -6.84 20.85
N SER A 103 18.12 -7.68 21.26
CA SER A 103 18.42 -9.08 21.55
C SER A 103 19.01 -9.72 20.30
N LEU A 104 20.26 -10.20 20.40
CA LEU A 104 20.94 -10.93 19.32
C LEU A 104 20.30 -12.30 19.06
N GLN A 105 19.31 -12.68 19.88
CA GLN A 105 18.62 -13.95 19.77
C GLN A 105 17.61 -13.88 18.64
N ARG A 106 17.73 -14.81 17.68
CA ARG A 106 16.77 -14.95 16.59
C ARG A 106 15.36 -15.05 17.19
N PRO A 107 14.41 -14.17 16.82
CA PRO A 107 13.06 -14.24 17.35
C PRO A 107 12.46 -15.61 16.99
N ALA A 108 11.63 -16.14 17.89
CA ALA A 108 10.89 -17.37 17.63
C ALA A 108 10.11 -17.22 16.30
N PRO A 109 9.94 -18.30 15.51
CA PRO A 109 9.26 -18.24 14.21
C PRO A 109 7.89 -17.56 14.27
N GLU A 110 7.13 -17.81 15.35
CA GLU A 110 5.82 -17.20 15.60
C GLU A 110 5.90 -15.67 15.68
N ILE A 111 6.89 -15.13 16.40
CA ILE A 111 7.10 -13.68 16.56
C ILE A 111 7.51 -13.05 15.23
N ALA A 112 8.34 -13.73 14.45
CA ALA A 112 8.78 -13.25 13.14
C ALA A 112 7.64 -13.22 12.10
N ILE A 113 6.74 -14.20 12.14
CA ILE A 113 5.54 -14.21 11.30
C ILE A 113 4.60 -13.09 11.75
N LEU A 114 4.36 -12.99 13.06
CA LEU A 114 3.44 -12.00 13.61
C LEU A 114 3.89 -10.57 13.30
N SER A 115 5.18 -10.25 13.44
CA SER A 115 5.69 -8.90 13.15
C SER A 115 5.43 -8.48 11.69
N LYS A 116 5.56 -9.42 10.74
CA LYS A 116 5.22 -9.18 9.33
C LYS A 116 3.72 -9.09 9.09
N THR A 117 2.95 -9.99 9.70
CA THR A 117 1.50 -10.04 9.53
C THR A 117 0.79 -8.82 10.13
N VAL A 118 1.30 -8.25 11.21
CA VAL A 118 0.71 -7.07 11.87
C VAL A 118 0.65 -5.87 10.94
N VAL A 119 1.67 -5.64 10.10
CA VAL A 119 1.69 -4.51 9.15
C VAL A 119 0.55 -4.66 8.14
N SER A 120 0.48 -5.80 7.46
CA SER A 120 -0.58 -6.07 6.47
C SER A 120 -1.98 -6.09 7.08
N LYS A 121 -2.14 -6.69 8.28
CA LYS A 121 -3.42 -6.66 9.00
C LYS A 121 -3.84 -5.25 9.40
N ARG A 122 -2.89 -4.37 9.71
CA ARG A 122 -3.16 -2.97 10.03
C ARG A 122 -3.68 -2.22 8.81
N GLU A 123 -3.07 -2.40 7.63
CA GLU A 123 -3.54 -1.81 6.38
C GLU A 123 -4.98 -2.26 6.06
N GLU A 124 -5.26 -3.56 6.18
CA GLU A 124 -6.60 -4.11 5.99
C GLU A 124 -7.61 -3.60 7.02
N MET A 125 -7.20 -3.45 8.28
CA MET A 125 -8.04 -2.89 9.34
C MET A 125 -8.43 -1.43 9.02
N GLU A 126 -7.49 -0.61 8.56
CA GLU A 126 -7.79 0.77 8.19
C GLU A 126 -8.71 0.83 6.96
N ARG A 127 -8.52 -0.05 5.96
CA ARG A 127 -9.44 -0.16 4.82
C ARG A 127 -10.87 -0.51 5.26
N LEU A 128 -11.02 -1.50 6.12
CA LEU A 128 -12.34 -1.94 6.61
C LEU A 128 -13.02 -0.88 7.47
N LYS A 129 -12.25 -0.14 8.29
CA LYS A 129 -12.79 1.00 9.06
C LYS A 129 -13.32 2.10 8.14
N ALA A 130 -12.61 2.42 7.07
CA ALA A 130 -13.05 3.42 6.10
C ALA A 130 -14.38 3.01 5.45
N GLN A 131 -14.49 1.76 4.99
CA GLN A 131 -15.73 1.22 4.42
C GLN A 131 -16.89 1.20 5.42
N LEU A 132 -16.62 0.84 6.67
CA LEU A 132 -17.63 0.83 7.72
C LEU A 132 -18.17 2.25 7.98
N LEU A 133 -17.29 3.25 7.99
CA LEU A 133 -17.69 4.65 8.17
C LEU A 133 -18.54 5.15 7.00
N GLU A 134 -18.14 4.82 5.76
CA GLU A 134 -18.90 5.13 4.55
C GLU A 134 -20.31 4.53 4.60
N VAL A 135 -20.43 3.23 4.88
CA VAL A 135 -21.73 2.54 4.97
C VAL A 135 -22.57 3.07 6.14
N GLN A 136 -21.96 3.45 7.26
CA GLN A 136 -22.68 4.06 8.37
C GLN A 136 -23.26 5.43 7.99
N GLN A 137 -22.51 6.24 7.25
CA GLN A 137 -22.95 7.54 6.76
C GLN A 137 -24.07 7.41 5.71
N GLU A 138 -23.96 6.46 4.79
CA GLU A 138 -25.01 6.16 3.82
C GLU A 138 -26.30 5.70 4.52
N ASN A 139 -26.19 4.78 5.47
CA ASN A 139 -27.35 4.29 6.22
C ASN A 139 -28.02 5.39 7.03
N SER A 140 -27.27 6.31 7.64
CA SER A 140 -27.88 7.45 8.35
C SER A 140 -28.62 8.37 7.39
N GLY A 141 -28.06 8.65 6.21
CA GLY A 141 -28.73 9.44 5.17
C GLY A 141 -30.01 8.77 4.67
N LEU A 142 -29.96 7.47 4.36
CA LEU A 142 -31.13 6.72 3.93
C LEU A 142 -32.24 6.65 5.00
N MET A 143 -31.87 6.55 6.29
CA MET A 143 -32.83 6.61 7.38
C MET A 143 -33.50 7.97 7.51
N GLU A 144 -32.77 9.06 7.30
CA GLU A 144 -33.33 10.42 7.28
C GLU A 144 -34.29 10.61 6.11
N ASP A 145 -33.92 10.16 4.92
CA ASP A 145 -34.76 10.20 3.72
C ASP A 145 -36.05 9.39 3.90
N LEU A 146 -35.94 8.18 4.46
CA LEU A 146 -37.09 7.33 4.73
C LEU A 146 -38.04 7.98 5.74
N LYS A 147 -37.50 8.63 6.78
CA LYS A 147 -38.30 9.39 7.75
C LYS A 147 -39.00 10.58 7.11
N ALA A 148 -38.32 11.32 6.22
CA ALA A 148 -38.90 12.42 5.48
C ALA A 148 -40.03 11.96 4.54
N LYS A 149 -39.79 10.88 3.78
CA LYS A 149 -40.78 10.24 2.90
C LYS A 149 -42.01 9.75 3.67
N ASN A 150 -41.82 9.09 4.82
CA ASN A 150 -42.93 8.64 5.66
C ASN A 150 -43.76 9.82 6.20
N LYS A 151 -43.12 10.93 6.60
CA LYS A 151 -43.84 12.13 7.05
C LYS A 151 -44.66 12.76 5.92
N ALA A 152 -44.10 12.83 4.71
CA ALA A 152 -44.82 13.32 3.53
C ALA A 152 -46.00 12.40 3.18
N MET A 153 -45.81 11.08 3.22
CA MET A 153 -46.87 10.09 2.98
C MET A 153 -48.02 10.24 3.99
N GLU A 154 -47.72 10.43 5.27
CA GLU A 154 -48.74 10.62 6.30
C GLU A 154 -49.49 11.96 6.12
N SER A 155 -48.81 13.01 5.65
CA SER A 155 -49.46 14.28 5.29
C SER A 155 -50.41 14.11 4.11
N ASN A 156 -49.95 13.49 3.02
CA ASN A 156 -50.78 13.24 1.83
C ASN A 156 -51.98 12.36 2.16
N LYS A 157 -51.79 11.33 3.01
CA LYS A 157 -52.88 10.49 3.48
C LYS A 157 -53.94 11.30 4.22
N LYS A 158 -53.55 12.21 5.11
CA LYS A 158 -54.48 13.10 5.82
C LYS A 158 -55.22 14.04 4.87
N GLU A 159 -54.53 14.59 3.88
CA GLU A 159 -55.12 15.46 2.86
C GLU A 159 -56.19 14.71 2.04
N VAL A 160 -55.87 13.51 1.56
CA VAL A 160 -56.82 12.66 0.82
C VAL A 160 -58.02 12.26 1.69
N MET A 161 -57.79 11.90 2.96
CA MET A 161 -58.90 11.61 3.88
C MET A 161 -59.78 12.83 4.14
N GLY A 162 -59.20 14.04 4.23
CA GLY A 162 -59.95 15.29 4.34
C GLY A 162 -60.81 15.54 3.10
N MET A 163 -60.24 15.42 1.90
CA MET A 163 -60.98 15.57 0.64
C MET A 163 -62.13 14.56 0.52
N LEU A 164 -61.93 13.30 0.93
CA LEU A 164 -63.02 12.31 0.95
C LEU A 164 -64.14 12.70 1.91
N GLN A 165 -63.82 13.21 3.10
CA GLN A 165 -64.83 13.70 4.05
C GLN A 165 -65.58 14.92 3.50
N GLU A 166 -64.90 15.84 2.82
CA GLU A 166 -65.53 16.99 2.16
C GLU A 166 -66.49 16.53 1.04
N ILE A 167 -66.08 15.54 0.23
CA ILE A 167 -66.95 14.93 -0.79
C ILE A 167 -68.16 14.25 -0.15
N ASP A 168 -67.97 13.48 0.92
CA ASP A 168 -69.08 12.81 1.63
C ASP A 168 -70.06 13.85 2.22
N GLN A 169 -69.55 14.95 2.77
CA GLN A 169 -70.38 16.06 3.25
C GLN A 169 -71.14 16.74 2.10
N ALA A 170 -70.47 17.04 0.99
CA ALA A 170 -71.11 17.62 -0.20
C ALA A 170 -72.18 16.69 -0.78
N MET A 171 -71.93 15.37 -0.81
CA MET A 171 -72.88 14.37 -1.27
C MET A 171 -74.10 14.27 -0.33
N SER A 172 -73.90 14.33 0.98
CA SER A 172 -74.98 14.38 1.96
C SER A 172 -75.83 15.65 1.82
N LEU A 173 -75.19 16.81 1.64
CA LEU A 173 -75.88 18.07 1.38
C LEU A 173 -76.69 18.02 0.08
N ALA A 174 -76.10 17.49 -1.01
CA ALA A 174 -76.79 17.31 -2.29
C ALA A 174 -77.95 16.30 -2.20
N SER A 175 -77.81 15.21 -1.44
CA SER A 175 -78.87 14.24 -1.22
C SER A 175 -80.02 14.78 -0.36
N ASN A 176 -79.76 15.80 0.48
CA ASN A 176 -80.77 16.52 1.26
C ASN A 176 -81.47 17.62 0.45
N VAL A 177 -80.96 17.97 -0.74
CA VAL A 177 -81.71 18.77 -1.70
C VAL A 177 -82.79 17.86 -2.31
N GLN A 178 -83.97 17.89 -1.71
CA GLN A 178 -85.12 17.17 -2.24
C GLN A 178 -85.42 17.67 -3.66
N PRO A 179 -85.71 16.78 -4.63
CA PRO A 179 -86.10 17.18 -5.99
C PRO A 179 -87.30 18.15 -5.99
N GLN A 180 -88.12 18.09 -4.95
CA GLN A 180 -89.26 18.97 -4.70
C GLN A 180 -88.84 20.43 -4.46
N THR A 181 -87.71 20.69 -3.79
CA THR A 181 -87.23 22.05 -3.53
C THR A 181 -86.69 22.70 -4.81
N LEU A 182 -86.04 21.91 -5.68
CA LEU A 182 -85.64 22.37 -7.01
C LEU A 182 -86.86 22.60 -7.92
N SER A 183 -87.90 21.76 -7.83
CA SER A 183 -89.17 21.97 -8.54
C SER A 183 -89.84 23.27 -8.09
N ASN A 184 -89.94 23.51 -6.78
CA ASN A 184 -90.58 24.70 -6.23
C ASN A 184 -89.82 25.99 -6.59
N MET A 185 -88.48 25.94 -6.66
CA MET A 185 -87.67 27.10 -7.07
C MET A 185 -87.79 27.39 -8.58
N VAL A 186 -87.98 26.36 -9.41
CA VAL A 186 -88.27 26.51 -10.84
C VAL A 186 -89.68 27.04 -11.05
N ASP A 187 -90.65 26.59 -10.26
CA ASP A 187 -92.03 27.08 -10.29
C ASP A 187 -92.10 28.56 -9.85
N ASP A 188 -91.39 28.95 -8.78
CA ASP A 188 -91.32 30.36 -8.34
C ASP A 188 -90.65 31.28 -9.38
N LEU A 189 -89.60 30.81 -10.06
CA LEU A 189 -88.97 31.56 -11.16
C LEU A 189 -89.88 31.67 -12.40
N MET A 190 -90.73 30.66 -12.67
CA MET A 190 -91.75 30.74 -13.71
C MET A 190 -92.87 31.72 -13.35
N VAL A 191 -93.21 31.87 -12.07
CA VAL A 191 -94.21 32.86 -11.60
C VAL A 191 -93.67 34.29 -11.69
N GLU A 192 -92.42 34.55 -11.35
CA GLU A 192 -91.81 35.89 -11.45
C GLU A 192 -91.63 36.37 -12.91
N THR A 193 -91.51 35.45 -13.88
CA THR A 193 -91.35 35.80 -15.29
C THR A 193 -92.68 35.97 -16.06
N ASN A 194 -93.84 35.74 -15.44
CA ASN A 194 -95.13 35.90 -16.12
C ASN A 194 -96.25 36.46 -15.19
N PRO A 195 -96.42 37.78 -15.09
CA PRO A 195 -97.28 38.40 -14.07
C PRO A 195 -98.76 38.51 -14.49
N ASN A 196 -99.35 37.48 -15.10
CA ASN A 196 -100.79 37.40 -15.33
C ASN A 196 -101.28 35.96 -15.50
N LEU A 197 -101.76 35.35 -14.42
CA LEU A 197 -103.07 34.69 -14.36
C LEU A 197 -103.37 34.30 -12.89
N VAL A 198 -104.26 35.07 -12.26
CA VAL A 198 -105.05 34.62 -11.11
C VAL A 198 -106.23 33.82 -11.68
N VAL A 199 -106.54 32.70 -11.03
CA VAL A 199 -107.91 32.50 -10.54
C VAL A 199 -107.81 32.43 -9.03
#